data_AF-A0A536H368-F1
#
_entry.id   AF-A0A536H368-F1
#
_cell.length_a   1.000
_cell.length_b   1.000
_cell.length_c   1.000
_cell.angle_alpha   90.00
_cell.angle_beta   90.00
_cell.angle_gamma   90.00
#
_symmetry.space_group_name_H-M   'P 1'
#
loop_
_entity.id
_entity.type
_entity.pdbx_description
1 polymer ?
#
loop_
_entity_poly.entity_id
_entity_poly.type
_entity_poly.pdbx_seq_one_letter_code
_entity_poly.pdbx_strand_id
1 'polypeptide(L)'
;MTLGVGGLGAYALVSEPALRRVRLRGRDIAMGFGSAAALYGIFRLGDTMARRIMPAGAREIAAIYELRTAAPRPTIAAALALVIGPGEELFWRGLVQQNLQRRFGRLRGMLIASSCYGAVHLVSENLTLTGAAATAGLFWGALYAREGRLAPLIISHVTWDIWIFLVAPTG
;
A
#
# COMPACT_ATOMS: atom_id res chain seq x y z
N MET A 1 -7.43 -8.75 10.06
CA MET A 1 -6.67 -7.71 9.32
C MET A 1 -7.09 -6.30 9.72
N THR A 2 -8.33 -5.87 9.48
CA THR A 2 -8.80 -4.47 9.72
C THR A 2 -8.51 -3.93 11.11
N LEU A 3 -8.78 -4.69 12.18
CA LEU A 3 -8.48 -4.27 13.56
C LEU A 3 -6.97 -4.09 13.80
N GLY A 4 -6.14 -4.96 13.24
CA GLY A 4 -4.69 -4.87 13.36
C GLY A 4 -4.13 -3.62 12.68
N VAL A 5 -4.53 -3.37 11.43
CA VAL A 5 -4.11 -2.17 10.68
C VAL A 5 -4.64 -0.89 11.34
N GLY A 6 -5.90 -0.91 11.80
CA GLY A 6 -6.47 0.20 12.57
C GLY A 6 -5.67 0.51 13.83
N GLY A 7 -5.24 -0.52 14.57
CA GLY A 7 -4.37 -0.39 15.73
C GLY A 7 -3.00 0.21 15.40
N LEU A 8 -2.37 -0.23 14.31
CA LEU A 8 -1.09 0.33 13.84
C LEU A 8 -1.23 1.80 13.42
N GLY A 9 -2.31 2.16 12.72
CA GLY A 9 -2.60 3.54 12.34
C GLY A 9 -2.85 4.44 13.57
N ALA A 10 -3.61 3.95 14.55
CA ALA A 10 -3.83 4.65 15.81
C ALA A 10 -2.52 4.84 16.60
N TYR A 11 -1.70 3.80 16.67
CA TYR A 11 -0.36 3.87 17.28
C TYR A 11 0.50 4.93 16.60
N ALA A 12 0.54 4.97 15.27
CA ALA A 12 1.27 5.99 14.52
C ALA A 12 0.79 7.41 14.83
N LEU A 13 -0.52 7.64 14.95
CA LEU A 13 -1.09 8.95 15.32
C LEU A 13 -0.74 9.35 16.76
N VAL A 14 -0.61 8.38 17.68
CA VAL A 14 -0.18 8.62 19.06
C VAL A 14 1.30 8.97 19.11
N SER A 15 2.14 8.19 18.43
CA SER A 15 3.60 8.33 18.44
C SER A 15 4.12 9.53 17.65
N GLU A 16 3.44 9.94 16.57
CA GLU A 16 3.84 11.07 15.72
C GLU A 16 2.72 12.11 15.62
N PRO A 17 2.65 13.07 16.57
CA PRO A 17 1.62 14.11 16.57
C PRO A 17 1.58 14.97 15.30
N ALA A 18 2.70 15.03 14.56
CA ALA A 18 2.77 15.72 13.26
C ALA A 18 1.80 15.13 12.22
N LEU A 19 1.49 13.84 12.30
CA LEU A 19 0.57 13.16 11.38
C LEU A 19 -0.88 13.65 11.54
N ARG A 20 -1.26 14.18 12.70
CA ARG A 20 -2.60 14.75 12.95
C ARG A 20 -2.83 16.06 12.21
N ARG A 21 -1.77 16.66 11.65
CA ARG A 21 -1.82 17.96 10.95
C ARG A 21 -1.75 17.82 9.43
N VAL A 22 -1.98 16.62 8.88
CA VAL A 22 -2.03 16.41 7.44
C VAL A 22 -3.16 17.26 6.85
N ARG A 23 -2.80 18.13 5.89
CA ARG A 23 -3.75 18.98 5.16
C ARG A 23 -3.83 18.52 3.71
N LEU A 24 -5.04 18.33 3.22
CA LEU A 24 -5.29 18.01 1.82
C LEU A 24 -5.08 19.23 0.92
N ARG A 25 -4.42 19.05 -0.22
CA ARG A 25 -4.26 20.05 -1.27
C ARG A 25 -4.76 19.48 -2.60
N GLY A 26 -5.22 20.32 -3.52
CA GLY A 26 -5.65 19.86 -4.86
C GLY A 26 -4.56 19.07 -5.61
N ARG A 27 -3.28 19.48 -5.45
CA ARG A 27 -2.13 18.73 -5.99
C ARG A 27 -2.03 17.31 -5.42
N ASP A 28 -2.40 17.09 -4.16
CA ASP A 28 -2.36 15.75 -3.54
C ASP A 28 -3.37 14.82 -4.19
N ILE A 29 -4.54 15.35 -4.58
CA ILE A 29 -5.59 14.59 -5.27
C ILE A 29 -5.09 14.13 -6.65
N ALA A 30 -4.56 15.06 -7.45
CA ALA A 30 -4.00 14.72 -8.76
C ALA A 30 -2.84 13.72 -8.67
N MET A 31 -1.91 13.91 -7.72
CA MET A 31 -0.81 12.98 -7.51
C MET A 31 -1.28 11.61 -7.01
N GLY A 32 -2.29 11.57 -6.14
CA GLY A 32 -2.86 10.33 -5.62
C GLY A 32 -3.49 9.49 -6.74
N PHE A 33 -4.41 10.07 -7.52
CA PHE A 33 -5.02 9.36 -8.64
C PHE A 33 -4.01 8.99 -9.73
N GLY A 34 -3.10 9.91 -10.09
CA GLY A 34 -2.06 9.64 -11.08
C GLY A 34 -1.12 8.51 -10.66
N SER A 35 -0.73 8.48 -9.38
CA SER A 35 0.13 7.41 -8.86
C SER A 35 -0.60 6.07 -8.72
N ALA A 36 -1.90 6.07 -8.38
CA ALA A 36 -2.71 4.85 -8.39
C ALA A 36 -2.81 4.24 -9.81
N ALA A 37 -3.06 5.09 -10.82
CA ALA A 37 -3.10 4.65 -12.22
C ALA A 37 -1.74 4.11 -12.70
N ALA A 38 -0.64 4.78 -12.34
CA ALA A 38 0.71 4.33 -12.67
C ALA A 38 1.01 2.97 -12.01
N LEU A 39 0.68 2.82 -10.72
CA LEU A 39 0.90 1.57 -9.99
C LEU A 39 0.03 0.43 -10.56
N TYR A 40 -1.22 0.71 -10.93
CA TYR A 40 -2.06 -0.27 -11.62
C TYR A 40 -1.43 -0.74 -12.94
N GLY A 41 -0.85 0.18 -13.72
CA GLY A 41 -0.12 -0.15 -14.94
C GLY A 41 1.09 -1.06 -14.68
N ILE A 42 1.88 -0.77 -13.64
CA ILE A 42 3.01 -1.61 -13.21
C ILE A 42 2.52 -3.03 -12.90
N PHE A 43 1.44 -3.15 -12.12
CA PHE A 43 0.90 -4.45 -11.73
C PHE A 43 0.31 -5.22 -12.90
N ARG A 44 -0.38 -4.56 -13.82
CA ARG A 44 -0.92 -5.20 -15.02
C ARG A 44 0.19 -5.78 -15.90
N LEU A 45 1.30 -5.05 -16.06
CA LEU A 45 2.47 -5.55 -16.78
C LEU A 45 3.16 -6.68 -16.00
N GLY A 46 3.39 -6.49 -14.71
CA GLY A 46 4.04 -7.46 -13.83
C GLY A 46 3.26 -8.78 -13.77
N ASP A 47 1.93 -8.71 -13.71
CA ASP A 47 1.04 -9.85 -13.74
C ASP A 47 1.15 -10.68 -15.03
N THR A 48 1.22 -10.02 -16.18
CA THR A 48 1.45 -10.67 -17.47
C THR A 48 2.77 -11.44 -17.49
N MET A 49 3.82 -10.90 -16.84
CA MET A 49 5.12 -11.55 -16.72
C MET A 49 5.09 -12.68 -15.68
N ALA A 50 4.47 -12.45 -14.52
CA ALA A 50 4.38 -13.40 -13.42
C ALA A 50 3.68 -14.70 -13.85
N ARG A 51 2.57 -14.61 -14.59
CA ARG A 51 1.87 -15.80 -15.12
C ARG A 51 2.70 -16.61 -16.13
N ARG A 52 3.63 -15.97 -16.84
CA ARG A 52 4.53 -16.65 -17.80
C ARG A 52 5.70 -17.36 -17.11
N ILE A 53 6.16 -16.83 -15.97
CA ILE A 53 7.39 -17.29 -15.29
C ILE A 53 7.05 -18.21 -14.11
N MET A 54 5.89 -18.03 -13.47
CA MET A 54 5.51 -18.73 -12.24
C MET A 54 4.08 -19.30 -12.33
N PRO A 55 3.93 -20.60 -12.65
CA PRO A 55 2.61 -21.27 -12.69
C PRO A 55 1.87 -21.23 -11.35
N ALA A 56 2.59 -21.18 -10.23
CA ALA A 56 2.01 -21.04 -8.89
C ALA A 56 1.38 -19.65 -8.66
N GLY A 57 1.86 -18.61 -9.34
CA GLY A 57 1.38 -17.24 -9.17
C GLY A 57 -0.08 -17.07 -9.56
N ALA A 58 -0.57 -17.81 -10.56
CA ALA A 58 -1.98 -17.76 -10.96
C ALA A 58 -2.92 -18.23 -9.84
N ARG A 59 -2.56 -19.30 -9.11
CA ARG A 59 -3.34 -19.80 -7.96
C ARG A 59 -3.28 -18.85 -6.77
N GLU A 60 -2.09 -18.31 -6.48
CA GLU A 60 -1.89 -17.33 -5.42
C GLU A 60 -2.69 -16.03 -5.66
N ILE A 61 -2.75 -15.56 -6.91
CA ILE A 61 -3.57 -14.40 -7.31
C ILE A 61 -5.06 -14.70 -7.15
N ALA A 62 -5.51 -15.89 -7.56
CA ALA A 62 -6.90 -16.30 -7.37
C ALA A 62 -7.29 -16.30 -5.89
N ALA A 63 -6.44 -16.86 -5.01
CA ALA A 63 -6.67 -16.87 -3.56
C ALA A 63 -6.77 -15.46 -2.96
N ILE A 64 -5.98 -14.50 -3.45
CA ILE A 64 -6.11 -13.09 -3.05
C ILE A 64 -7.49 -12.56 -3.46
N TYR A 65 -7.91 -12.77 -4.70
CA TYR A 65 -9.20 -12.26 -5.18
C TYR A 65 -10.41 -12.96 -4.57
N GLU A 66 -10.29 -14.19 -4.09
CA GLU A 66 -11.36 -14.85 -3.32
C GLU A 66 -11.70 -14.10 -2.03
N LEU A 67 -10.74 -13.37 -1.42
CA LEU A 67 -11.02 -12.54 -0.25
C LEU A 67 -12.11 -11.48 -0.49
N ARG A 68 -12.39 -11.11 -1.76
CA ARG A 68 -13.48 -10.19 -2.11
C ARG A 68 -14.88 -10.76 -1.87
N THR A 69 -15.02 -12.07 -1.65
CA THR A 69 -16.30 -12.73 -1.34
C THR A 69 -16.51 -12.91 0.16
N ALA A 70 -15.55 -12.55 1.01
CA ALA A 70 -15.62 -12.72 2.45
C ALA A 70 -16.64 -11.79 3.14
N ALA A 71 -17.07 -10.72 2.47
CA ALA A 71 -18.05 -9.76 2.97
C ALA A 71 -18.74 -9.02 1.81
N PRO A 72 -19.85 -8.29 2.05
CA PRO A 72 -20.46 -7.44 1.03
C PRO A 72 -19.45 -6.42 0.46
N ARG A 73 -19.48 -6.21 -0.86
CA ARG A 73 -18.55 -5.29 -1.56
C ARG A 73 -18.46 -3.90 -0.93
N PRO A 74 -19.56 -3.25 -0.50
CA PRO A 74 -19.48 -1.95 0.17
C PRO A 74 -18.71 -2.00 1.50
N THR A 75 -18.85 -3.09 2.25
CA THR A 75 -18.13 -3.29 3.53
C THR A 75 -16.63 -3.43 3.29
N ILE A 76 -16.23 -4.19 2.26
CA ILE A 76 -14.82 -4.33 1.88
C ILE A 76 -14.26 -2.98 1.41
N ALA A 77 -14.98 -2.27 0.53
CA ALA A 77 -14.57 -0.96 0.06
C ALA A 77 -14.41 0.04 1.23
N ALA A 78 -15.33 0.04 2.19
CA ALA A 78 -15.24 0.89 3.38
C ALA A 78 -14.02 0.52 4.26
N ALA A 79 -13.76 -0.78 4.46
CA ALA A 79 -12.58 -1.23 5.21
C ALA A 79 -11.27 -0.80 4.53
N LEU A 80 -11.18 -0.95 3.20
CA LEU A 80 -10.04 -0.51 2.40
C LEU A 80 -9.84 1.01 2.49
N ALA A 81 -10.92 1.76 2.28
CA ALA A 81 -10.87 3.22 2.20
C ALA A 81 -10.64 3.92 3.53
N LEU A 82 -11.22 3.41 4.62
CA LEU A 82 -11.27 4.12 5.90
C LEU A 82 -10.25 3.60 6.91
N VAL A 83 -9.81 2.35 6.78
CA VAL A 83 -8.95 1.71 7.79
C VAL A 83 -7.67 1.20 7.19
N ILE A 84 -7.74 0.35 6.16
CA ILE A 84 -6.56 -0.37 5.65
C ILE A 84 -5.61 0.61 4.96
N GLY A 85 -6.04 1.26 3.87
CA GLY A 85 -5.19 2.21 3.14
C GLY A 85 -4.65 3.33 4.03
N PRO A 86 -5.50 4.07 4.78
CA PRO A 86 -5.02 5.10 5.68
C PRO A 86 -4.11 4.58 6.80
N GLY A 87 -4.49 3.47 7.45
CA GLY A 87 -3.75 2.91 8.58
C GLY A 87 -2.37 2.40 8.18
N GLU A 88 -2.26 1.74 7.02
CA GLU A 88 -0.98 1.31 6.48
C GLU A 88 -0.07 2.49 6.14
N GLU A 89 -0.59 3.52 5.48
CA GLU A 89 0.21 4.70 5.14
C GLU A 89 0.67 5.48 6.37
N LEU A 90 -0.21 5.65 7.36
CA LEU A 90 0.13 6.29 8.63
C LEU A 90 1.26 5.55 9.34
N PHE A 91 1.16 4.22 9.43
CA PHE A 91 2.17 3.41 10.10
C PHE A 91 3.47 3.33 9.30
N TRP A 92 3.40 2.88 8.04
CA TRP A 92 4.60 2.59 7.28
C TRP A 92 5.32 3.84 6.79
N ARG A 93 4.62 4.86 6.33
CA ARG A 93 5.25 6.07 5.79
C ARG A 93 5.36 7.15 6.86
N GLY A 94 4.27 7.37 7.59
CA GLY A 94 4.20 8.41 8.62
C GLY A 94 5.08 8.13 9.84
N LEU A 95 5.21 6.87 10.26
CA LEU A 95 6.00 6.47 11.42
C LEU A 95 7.31 5.79 11.01
N VAL A 96 7.24 4.61 10.39
CA VAL A 96 8.43 3.75 10.16
C VAL A 96 9.42 4.41 9.20
N GLN A 97 8.98 4.70 7.97
CA GLN A 97 9.86 5.29 6.95
C GLN A 97 10.35 6.67 7.36
N GLN A 98 9.48 7.53 7.90
CA GLN A 98 9.86 8.85 8.38
C GLN A 98 11.01 8.77 9.39
N ASN A 99 10.92 7.88 10.38
CA ASN A 99 11.98 7.75 11.39
C ASN A 99 13.26 7.10 10.84
N LEU A 100 13.13 6.11 9.96
CA LEU A 100 14.28 5.52 9.28
C LEU A 100 15.00 6.53 8.37
N GLN A 101 14.25 7.41 7.68
CA GLN A 101 14.82 8.48 6.87
C GLN A 101 15.52 9.54 7.72
N ARG A 102 14.98 9.89 8.89
CA ARG A 102 15.63 10.78 9.87
C ARG A 102 16.96 10.19 10.36
N ARG A 103 17.00 8.87 10.61
CA ARG A 103 18.18 8.19 11.19
C ARG A 103 19.25 7.82 10.17
N PHE A 104 18.87 7.32 9.00
CA PHE A 104 19.80 6.73 8.02
C PHE A 104 19.90 7.54 6.71
N GLY A 105 19.16 8.65 6.62
CA GLY A 105 19.06 9.46 5.42
C GLY A 105 17.94 9.00 4.48
N ARG A 106 17.55 9.90 3.58
CA ARG A 106 16.34 9.78 2.75
C ARG A 106 16.25 8.50 1.93
N LEU A 107 17.33 8.13 1.23
CA LEU A 107 17.36 6.96 0.36
C LEU A 107 17.44 5.65 1.16
N ARG A 108 18.42 5.53 2.06
CA ARG A 108 18.61 4.33 2.88
C ARG A 108 17.39 4.05 3.76
N GLY A 109 16.83 5.08 4.39
CA GLY A 109 15.62 4.94 5.21
C GLY A 109 14.40 4.49 4.40
N MET A 110 14.23 4.98 3.17
CA MET A 110 13.18 4.53 2.26
C MET A 110 13.35 3.06 1.87
N LEU A 111 14.56 2.66 1.49
CA LEU A 111 14.83 1.27 1.11
C LEU A 111 14.62 0.31 2.27
N ILE A 112 15.12 0.63 3.47
CA ILE A 112 14.91 -0.20 4.67
C ILE A 112 13.41 -0.32 4.97
N ALA A 113 12.67 0.79 4.98
CA ALA A 113 11.23 0.77 5.27
C ALA A 113 10.45 -0.05 4.24
N SER A 114 10.76 0.10 2.95
CA SER A 114 10.11 -0.63 1.86
C SER A 114 10.41 -2.13 1.94
N SER A 115 11.65 -2.51 2.27
CA SER A 115 12.03 -3.90 2.51
C SER A 115 11.29 -4.50 3.69
N CYS A 116 11.15 -3.77 4.81
CA CYS A 116 10.37 -4.22 5.95
C CYS A 116 8.88 -4.37 5.59
N TYR A 117 8.30 -3.44 4.83
CA TYR A 117 6.93 -3.52 4.35
C TYR A 117 6.69 -4.75 3.48
N GLY A 118 7.59 -5.05 2.54
CA GLY A 118 7.51 -6.29 1.76
C GLY A 118 7.67 -7.52 2.64
N ALA A 119 8.66 -7.54 3.55
CA ALA A 119 9.00 -8.71 4.36
C ALA A 119 7.88 -9.14 5.32
N VAL A 120 7.08 -8.22 5.88
CA VAL A 120 5.97 -8.63 6.76
C VAL A 120 4.92 -9.48 6.04
N HIS A 121 4.85 -9.39 4.71
CA HIS A 121 3.93 -10.18 3.89
C HIS A 121 4.42 -11.62 3.67
N LEU A 122 5.67 -11.96 4.02
CA LEU A 122 6.15 -13.35 4.00
C LEU A 122 5.30 -14.27 4.90
N VAL A 123 4.71 -13.72 5.97
CA VAL A 123 3.80 -14.44 6.88
C VAL A 123 2.51 -14.90 6.18
N SER A 124 2.17 -14.31 5.02
CA SER A 124 1.03 -14.77 4.22
C SER A 124 1.28 -16.09 3.49
N GLU A 125 2.54 -16.56 3.45
CA GLU A 125 2.97 -17.73 2.65
C GLU A 125 2.60 -17.61 1.16
N ASN A 126 2.34 -16.39 0.68
CA ASN A 126 1.99 -16.07 -0.69
C ASN A 126 3.09 -15.19 -1.29
N LEU A 127 3.92 -15.78 -2.14
CA LEU A 127 5.08 -15.08 -2.72
C LEU A 127 4.66 -14.01 -3.71
N THR A 128 3.54 -14.21 -4.41
CA THR A 128 2.98 -13.20 -5.32
C THR A 128 2.49 -11.97 -4.54
N LEU A 129 1.81 -12.16 -3.41
CA LEU A 129 1.39 -11.08 -2.52
C LEU A 129 2.61 -10.38 -1.91
N THR A 130 3.64 -11.14 -1.53
CA THR A 130 4.88 -10.57 -0.99
C THR A 130 5.60 -9.70 -2.03
N GLY A 131 5.71 -10.18 -3.28
CA GLY A 131 6.30 -9.43 -4.38
C GLY A 131 5.48 -8.19 -4.76
N ALA A 132 4.16 -8.31 -4.76
CA ALA A 132 3.23 -7.19 -4.90
C ALA A 132 3.47 -6.13 -3.81
N ALA A 133 3.45 -6.52 -2.54
CA ALA A 133 3.69 -5.62 -1.42
C ALA A 133 5.08 -4.98 -1.48
N ALA A 134 6.12 -5.72 -1.84
CA ALA A 134 7.46 -5.16 -2.03
C ALA A 134 7.50 -4.10 -3.15
N THR A 135 6.84 -4.36 -4.28
CA THR A 135 6.76 -3.43 -5.42
C THR A 135 5.99 -2.17 -5.05
N ALA A 136 4.81 -2.33 -4.45
CA ALA A 136 3.97 -1.22 -4.03
C ALA A 136 4.64 -0.41 -2.91
N GLY A 137 5.26 -1.09 -1.94
CA GLY A 137 6.04 -0.49 -0.86
C GLY A 137 7.20 0.37 -1.38
N LEU A 138 7.95 -0.13 -2.37
CA LEU A 138 9.02 0.65 -2.99
C LEU A 138 8.46 1.87 -3.76
N PHE A 139 7.37 1.68 -4.51
CA PHE A 139 6.74 2.76 -5.27
C PHE A 139 6.23 3.89 -4.36
N TRP A 140 5.40 3.56 -3.38
CA TRP A 140 4.89 4.52 -2.42
C TRP A 140 6.00 5.07 -1.52
N GLY A 141 6.96 4.23 -1.12
CA GLY A 141 8.12 4.67 -0.35
C GLY A 141 8.95 5.72 -1.09
N ALA A 142 9.20 5.53 -2.38
CA ALA A 142 9.86 6.51 -3.22
C ALA A 142 9.03 7.80 -3.39
N LEU A 143 7.71 7.67 -3.56
CA LEU A 143 6.81 8.83 -3.63
C LEU A 143 6.83 9.64 -2.32
N TYR A 144 6.82 8.97 -1.17
CA TYR A 144 6.94 9.62 0.13
C TYR A 144 8.30 10.31 0.30
N ALA A 145 9.40 9.65 -0.08
CA ALA A 145 10.73 10.23 -0.03
C ALA A 145 10.89 11.48 -0.92
N ARG A 146 10.10 11.58 -1.99
CA ARG A 146 10.10 12.72 -2.90
C ARG A 146 9.21 13.86 -2.40
N GLU A 147 7.97 13.55 -2.00
CA GLU A 147 6.96 14.57 -1.72
C GLU A 147 6.87 14.93 -0.23
N GLY A 148 7.22 14.01 0.68
CA GLY A 148 7.13 14.21 2.13
C GLY A 148 5.71 14.40 2.64
N ARG A 149 4.70 13.90 1.93
CA ARG A 149 3.27 14.14 2.20
C ARG A 149 2.49 12.83 2.16
N LEU A 150 1.71 12.56 3.20
CA LEU A 150 0.88 11.34 3.26
C LEU A 150 -0.42 11.42 2.45
N ALA A 151 -1.03 12.59 2.33
CA ALA A 151 -2.31 12.75 1.62
C ALA A 151 -2.34 12.10 0.22
N PRO A 152 -1.37 12.36 -0.68
CA PRO A 152 -1.37 11.72 -2.00
C PRO A 152 -1.17 10.20 -1.92
N LEU A 153 -0.44 9.69 -0.92
CA LEU A 153 -0.23 8.26 -0.74
C LEU A 153 -1.50 7.56 -0.26
N ILE A 154 -2.22 8.14 0.70
CA ILE A 154 -3.50 7.59 1.17
C ILE A 154 -4.49 7.52 0.01
N ILE A 155 -4.60 8.59 -0.78
CA ILE A 155 -5.46 8.63 -1.96
C ILE A 155 -5.02 7.56 -2.97
N SER A 156 -3.71 7.45 -3.22
CA SER A 156 -3.14 6.45 -4.13
C SER A 156 -3.48 5.04 -3.70
N HIS A 157 -3.19 4.70 -2.44
CA HIS A 157 -3.38 3.38 -1.87
C HIS A 157 -4.85 2.97 -1.88
N VAL A 158 -5.74 3.82 -1.34
CA VAL A 158 -7.18 3.54 -1.33
C VAL A 158 -7.74 3.37 -2.75
N THR A 159 -7.34 4.26 -3.67
CA THR A 159 -7.83 4.17 -5.05
C THR A 159 -7.32 2.89 -5.71
N TRP A 160 -6.03 2.59 -5.55
CA TRP A 160 -5.40 1.42 -6.14
C TRP A 160 -6.02 0.13 -5.59
N ASP A 161 -6.21 0.02 -4.28
CA ASP A 161 -6.85 -1.12 -3.62
C ASP A 161 -8.25 -1.36 -4.17
N ILE A 162 -9.12 -0.34 -4.15
CA ILE A 162 -10.49 -0.47 -4.64
C ILE A 162 -10.47 -0.86 -6.12
N TRP A 163 -9.61 -0.22 -6.92
CA TRP A 163 -9.55 -0.45 -8.35
C TRP A 163 -9.08 -1.88 -8.67
N ILE A 164 -7.92 -2.29 -8.18
CA ILE A 164 -7.34 -3.59 -8.50
C ILE A 164 -8.11 -4.75 -7.86
N PHE A 165 -8.68 -4.54 -6.67
CA PHE A 165 -9.32 -5.61 -5.90
C PHE A 165 -10.81 -5.76 -6.20
N LEU A 166 -11.54 -4.65 -6.38
CA LEU A 166 -12.99 -4.67 -6.52
C LEU A 166 -13.51 -4.29 -7.91
N VAL A 167 -12.76 -3.53 -8.71
CA VAL A 167 -13.27 -3.02 -10.00
C VAL A 167 -12.69 -3.78 -11.19
N ALA A 168 -11.37 -3.80 -11.31
CA ALA A 168 -10.65 -4.34 -12.46
C ALA A 168 -9.42 -5.15 -12.01
N PRO A 169 -9.61 -6.40 -11.54
CA PRO A 169 -8.54 -7.36 -11.33
C PRO A 169 -7.62 -7.46 -12.56
N THR A 170 -6.33 -7.72 -12.35
CA THR A 170 -5.37 -7.82 -13.45
C THR A 170 -5.44 -9.15 -14.21
N GLY A 171 -6.44 -10.00 -13.93
CA GLY A 171 -6.65 -11.34 -14.52
C GLY A 171 -8.09 -11.65 -14.86
#